data_AF-A0A7G9SHI0-F1
#
_entry.id   AF-A0A7G9SHI0-F1
#
_cell.length_a   1.000
_cell.length_b   1.000
_cell.length_c   1.000
_cell.angle_alpha   90.00
_cell.angle_beta   90.00
_cell.angle_gamma   90.00
#
_symmetry.space_group_name_H-M   'P 1'
#
loop_
_entity.id
_entity.type
_entity.pdbx_description
1 polymer ?
#
loop_
_entity_poly.entity_id
_entity_poly.type
_entity_poly.pdbx_seq_one_letter_code
_entity_poly.pdbx_strand_id
1 'polypeptide(L)'
;MFGVDTTELLLIAVAALIFIGPKDLPKAMRAVGYWVGRVRGMARHFTSGIENMMREAELEEMERKWREENERIMRLHPPDAHYPDPAPPPPPPEEPPAADDDPRPPAERPLP
;
A
#
# COMPACT_ATOMS: atom_id res chain seq x y z
N MET A 1 -27.82 7.24 -7.01
CA MET A 1 -28.91 7.42 -7.99
C MET A 1 -28.30 7.11 -9.34
N PHE A 2 -28.33 5.82 -9.70
CA PHE A 2 -27.99 5.15 -10.97
C PHE A 2 -27.90 3.67 -10.56
N GLY A 3 -29.07 3.06 -10.36
CA GLY A 3 -29.18 1.65 -10.00
C GLY A 3 -29.28 0.86 -11.29
N VAL A 4 -28.14 0.42 -11.83
CA VAL A 4 -28.15 -0.50 -12.96
C VAL A 4 -28.53 -1.87 -12.43
N ASP A 5 -29.83 -2.10 -12.34
CA ASP A 5 -30.37 -3.39 -11.93
C ASP A 5 -30.23 -4.40 -13.07
N THR A 6 -30.28 -5.70 -12.74
CA THR A 6 -30.13 -6.79 -13.71
C THR A 6 -31.08 -6.62 -14.91
N THR A 7 -32.30 -6.13 -14.68
CA THR A 7 -33.29 -5.87 -15.71
C THR A 7 -32.88 -4.77 -16.68
N GLU A 8 -32.28 -3.68 -16.19
CA GLU A 8 -31.85 -2.56 -17.02
C GLU A 8 -30.66 -2.96 -17.89
N LEU A 9 -29.73 -3.74 -17.32
CA LEU A 9 -28.63 -4.37 -18.06
C LEU A 9 -29.13 -5.30 -19.18
N LEU A 10 -30.16 -6.12 -18.90
CA LEU A 10 -30.79 -6.98 -19.91
C LEU A 10 -31.40 -6.15 -21.05
N LEU A 11 -32.09 -5.06 -20.72
CA LEU A 11 -32.74 -4.18 -21.69
C LEU A 11 -31.71 -3.52 -22.61
N ILE A 12 -30.59 -3.04 -22.04
CA ILE A 12 -29.45 -2.52 -22.82
C ILE A 12 -28.83 -3.61 -23.70
N ALA A 13 -28.67 -4.84 -23.19
CA ALA A 13 -28.14 -5.96 -23.98
C ALA A 13 -29.03 -6.30 -25.17
N VAL A 14 -30.35 -6.33 -24.99
CA VAL A 14 -31.32 -6.54 -26.07
C VAL A 14 -31.26 -5.39 -27.08
N ALA A 15 -31.22 -4.14 -26.62
CA ALA A 15 -31.08 -2.99 -27.49
C ALA A 15 -29.78 -3.05 -28.31
N ALA A 16 -28.65 -3.41 -27.68
CA ALA A 16 -27.39 -3.59 -28.37
C ALA A 16 -27.46 -4.70 -29.44
N LEU A 17 -28.14 -5.81 -29.16
CA LEU A 17 -28.37 -6.87 -30.14
C LEU A 17 -29.21 -6.40 -31.33
N ILE A 18 -30.17 -5.51 -31.13
CA ILE A 18 -31.01 -4.95 -32.21
C ILE A 18 -30.22 -3.95 -33.06
N PHE A 19 -29.52 -3.01 -32.42
CA PHE A 19 -28.83 -1.93 -33.11
C PHE A 19 -27.52 -2.35 -33.77
N ILE A 20 -26.72 -3.16 -33.07
CA ILE A 20 -25.42 -3.64 -33.55
C ILE A 20 -25.60 -4.95 -34.33
N GLY A 21 -26.53 -5.80 -33.91
CA GLY A 21 -26.72 -7.13 -34.46
C GLY A 21 -25.99 -8.20 -33.64
N PRO A 22 -26.58 -9.41 -33.49
CA PRO A 22 -26.01 -10.50 -32.69
C PRO A 22 -24.67 -11.04 -33.23
N LYS A 23 -24.41 -10.89 -34.54
CA LYS A 23 -23.17 -11.35 -35.18
C LYS A 23 -22.04 -10.34 -35.07
N ASP A 24 -22.37 -9.05 -34.97
CA ASP A 24 -21.40 -7.97 -34.89
C ASP A 24 -21.03 -7.61 -33.45
N LEU A 25 -21.92 -7.89 -32.48
CA LEU A 25 -21.65 -7.67 -31.06
C LEU A 25 -20.38 -8.39 -30.56
N PRO A 26 -20.11 -9.68 -30.89
CA PRO A 26 -18.85 -10.34 -30.52
C PRO A 26 -17.61 -9.66 -31.12
N LYS A 27 -17.73 -9.15 -32.35
CA LYS A 27 -16.64 -8.43 -33.02
C LYS A 27 -16.40 -7.06 -32.37
N ALA A 28 -17.46 -6.34 -32.02
CA ALA A 28 -17.41 -5.08 -31.30
C ALA A 28 -16.81 -5.25 -29.90
N MET A 29 -17.23 -6.26 -29.13
CA MET A 29 -16.65 -6.56 -27.82
C MET A 29 -15.15 -6.85 -27.89
N ARG A 30 -14.69 -7.55 -28.93
CA ARG A 30 -13.25 -7.77 -29.15
C ARG A 30 -12.50 -6.48 -29.45
N ALA A 31 -13.08 -5.59 -30.26
CA ALA A 31 -12.47 -4.30 -30.59
C ALA A 31 -12.37 -3.40 -29.34
N VAL A 32 -13.46 -3.31 -28.56
CA VAL A 32 -13.48 -2.57 -27.30
C VAL A 32 -12.49 -3.17 -26.31
N GLY A 33 -12.50 -4.49 -26.13
CA GLY A 33 -11.59 -5.19 -25.22
C GLY A 33 -10.12 -5.00 -25.60
N TYR A 34 -9.80 -5.01 -26.90
CA TYR A 34 -8.46 -4.72 -27.40
C TYR A 34 -8.03 -3.27 -27.11
N TRP A 35 -8.94 -2.30 -27.30
CA TRP A 35 -8.65 -0.90 -27.04
C TRP A 35 -8.46 -0.64 -25.54
N VAL A 36 -9.37 -1.14 -24.70
CA VAL A 36 -9.26 -1.08 -23.24
C VAL A 36 -8.00 -1.77 -22.74
N GLY A 37 -7.66 -2.94 -23.31
CA GLY A 37 -6.43 -3.67 -22.98
C GLY A 37 -5.17 -2.87 -23.29
N ARG A 38 -5.13 -2.19 -24.44
CA ARG A 38 -4.03 -1.28 -24.81
C ARG A 38 -3.95 -0.10 -23.85
N VAL A 39 -5.06 0.58 -23.57
CA VAL A 39 -5.10 1.71 -22.64
C VAL A 39 -4.64 1.28 -21.25
N ARG A 40 -5.06 0.11 -20.77
CA ARG A 40 -4.60 -0.41 -19.47
C ARG A 40 -3.13 -0.82 -19.47
N GLY A 41 -2.62 -1.36 -20.57
CA GLY A 41 -1.18 -1.59 -20.76
C GLY A 41 -0.39 -0.30 -20.68
N MET A 42 -0.84 0.71 -21.42
CA MET A 42 -0.24 2.03 -21.45
C MET A 42 -0.29 2.71 -20.08
N ALA A 43 -1.44 2.66 -19.38
CA ALA A 43 -1.59 3.19 -18.03
C ALA A 43 -0.60 2.58 -17.04
N ARG A 44 -0.29 1.27 -17.13
CA ARG A 44 0.74 0.64 -16.27
C ARG A 44 2.12 1.27 -16.46
N HIS A 45 2.49 1.61 -17.69
CA HIS A 45 3.76 2.28 -17.97
C HIS A 45 3.75 3.75 -17.56
N PHE A 46 2.60 4.43 -17.70
CA PHE A 46 2.42 5.79 -17.20
C PHE A 46 2.43 5.87 -15.69
N THR A 47 1.87 4.90 -14.97
CA THR A 47 1.98 4.86 -13.50
C THR A 47 3.45 4.82 -13.09
N SER A 48 4.28 3.97 -13.70
CA SER A 48 5.72 3.93 -13.40
C SER A 48 6.46 5.22 -13.75
N GLY A 49 6.08 5.90 -14.84
CA GLY A 49 6.66 7.20 -15.22
C GLY A 49 6.19 8.36 -14.32
N ILE A 50 4.91 8.35 -13.96
CA ILE A 50 4.29 9.31 -13.05
C ILE A 50 4.82 9.11 -11.64
N GLU A 51 5.12 7.90 -11.18
CA GLU A 51 5.69 7.66 -9.85
C GLU A 51 7.11 8.24 -9.73
N ASN A 52 7.88 8.27 -10.83
CA ASN A 52 9.17 8.96 -10.90
C ASN A 52 9.01 10.49 -10.94
N MET A 53 8.05 11.01 -11.72
CA MET A 53 7.77 12.46 -11.80
C MET A 53 7.05 13.01 -10.56
N MET A 54 6.16 12.23 -9.94
CA MET A 54 5.50 12.53 -8.68
C MET A 54 6.51 12.50 -7.55
N ARG A 55 7.49 11.60 -7.57
CA ARG A 55 8.61 11.70 -6.63
C ARG A 55 9.31 13.06 -6.76
N GLU A 56 9.50 13.58 -7.97
CA GLU A 56 10.07 14.92 -8.19
C GLU A 56 9.11 16.09 -7.80
N ALA A 57 7.82 15.98 -8.08
CA ALA A 57 6.83 17.03 -7.77
C ALA A 57 6.34 17.02 -6.30
N GLU A 58 6.18 15.84 -5.69
CA GLU A 58 5.93 15.66 -4.26
C GLU A 58 7.14 16.09 -3.44
N LEU A 59 8.37 15.96 -3.94
CA LEU A 59 9.56 16.51 -3.26
C LEU A 59 9.44 18.03 -3.07
N GLU A 60 9.02 18.78 -4.09
CA GLU A 60 8.89 20.23 -4.01
C GLU A 60 7.76 20.72 -3.07
N GLU A 61 6.61 20.04 -3.07
CA GLU A 61 5.49 20.37 -2.17
C GLU A 61 5.71 19.85 -0.75
N MET A 62 6.33 18.66 -0.58
CA MET A 62 6.74 18.15 0.73
C MET A 62 7.84 19.00 1.34
N GLU A 63 8.81 19.49 0.57
CA GLU A 63 9.88 20.33 1.10
C GLU A 63 9.33 21.66 1.60
N ARG A 64 8.35 22.26 0.89
CA ARG A 64 7.61 23.44 1.38
C ARG A 64 6.93 23.16 2.72
N LYS A 65 6.15 22.09 2.82
CA LYS A 65 5.47 21.70 4.07
C LYS A 65 6.45 21.35 5.20
N TRP A 66 7.57 20.69 4.87
CA TRP A 66 8.60 20.31 5.82
C TRP A 66 9.32 21.54 6.40
N ARG A 67 9.65 22.52 5.57
CA ARG A 67 10.27 23.78 6.03
C ARG A 67 9.33 24.57 6.93
N GLU A 68 8.06 24.70 6.56
CA GLU A 68 7.06 25.40 7.38
C GLU A 68 6.86 24.71 8.74
N GLU A 69 6.77 23.38 8.77
CA GLU A 69 6.62 22.64 10.02
C GLU A 69 7.91 22.64 10.85
N ASN A 70 9.10 22.54 10.22
CA ASN A 70 10.38 22.64 10.91
C ASN A 70 10.60 24.03 11.52
N GLU A 71 10.22 25.11 10.81
CA GLU A 71 10.24 26.46 11.36
C GLU A 71 9.29 26.59 12.57
N ARG A 72 8.10 25.98 12.49
CA ARG A 72 7.15 25.93 13.60
C ARG A 72 7.72 25.18 14.80
N ILE A 73 8.35 24.02 14.58
CA ILE A 73 9.00 23.23 15.64
C ILE A 73 10.14 24.04 16.28
N MET A 74 11.00 24.69 15.49
CA MET A 74 12.10 25.52 16.00
C MET A 74 11.62 26.77 16.75
N ARG A 75 10.45 27.31 16.38
CA ARG A 75 9.81 28.40 17.12
C ARG A 75 9.28 27.96 18.48
N LEU A 76 8.81 26.71 18.58
CA LEU A 76 8.30 26.13 19.82
C LEU A 76 9.42 25.53 20.70
N HIS A 77 10.51 25.09 20.08
CA HIS A 77 11.70 24.53 20.71
C HIS A 77 12.95 25.31 20.24
N PRO A 78 13.32 26.39 20.95
CA PRO A 78 14.55 27.12 20.67
C PRO A 78 15.76 26.17 20.71
N PRO A 79 16.75 26.32 19.81
CA PRO A 79 17.93 25.44 19.76
C PRO A 79 18.80 25.48 21.03
N ASP A 80 18.55 26.41 21.94
CA ASP A 80 19.16 26.49 23.28
C ASP A 80 18.40 25.69 24.35
N ALA A 81 17.38 24.90 23.97
CA ALA A 81 16.76 23.94 24.86
C ALA A 81 17.79 22.88 25.26
N HIS A 82 18.40 23.08 26.44
CA HIS A 82 19.33 22.16 27.06
C HIS A 82 18.63 20.81 27.28
N TYR A 83 18.78 19.88 26.33
CA TYR A 83 18.36 18.51 26.51
C TYR A 83 19.19 17.91 27.64
N PRO A 84 18.58 17.36 28.70
CA PRO A 84 19.30 16.52 29.64
C PRO A 84 19.89 15.36 28.83
N ASP A 85 21.19 15.11 29.01
CA ASP A 85 21.92 14.01 28.40
C ASP A 85 21.08 12.72 28.55
N PRO A 86 20.79 11.95 27.47
CA PRO A 86 19.99 10.75 27.58
C PRO A 86 20.60 9.83 28.64
N ALA A 87 19.79 9.47 29.65
CA ALA A 87 20.24 8.60 30.72
C ALA A 87 20.83 7.31 30.11
N PRO A 88 21.96 6.81 30.62
CA PRO A 88 22.58 5.60 30.09
C PRO A 88 21.55 4.47 30.06
N PRO A 89 21.53 3.65 28.99
CA PRO A 89 20.56 2.58 28.85
C PRO A 89 20.61 1.67 30.08
N PRO A 90 19.45 1.18 30.57
CA PRO A 90 19.44 0.26 31.69
C PRO A 90 20.30 -0.97 31.36
N PRO A 91 20.99 -1.56 32.35
CA PRO A 91 21.77 -2.76 32.12
C PRO A 91 20.87 -3.84 31.49
N PRO A 92 21.38 -4.62 30.52
CA PRO A 92 20.61 -5.69 29.91
C PRO A 92 20.06 -6.63 30.99
N PRO A 93 18.83 -7.17 30.81
CA PRO A 93 18.27 -8.11 31.77
C PRO A 93 19.25 -9.26 31.97
N GLU A 94 19.58 -9.58 33.22
CA GLU A 94 20.35 -10.78 33.55
C GLU A 94 19.62 -11.99 32.95
N GLU A 95 20.25 -12.63 31.96
CA GLU A 95 19.75 -13.89 31.41
C GLU A 95 19.62 -14.88 32.58
N PRO A 96 18.44 -15.50 32.78
CA PRO A 96 18.29 -16.49 33.83
C PRO A 96 19.33 -17.61 33.61
N PRO A 97 19.92 -18.15 34.68
CA PRO A 97 20.97 -19.16 34.56
C PRO A 97 20.45 -20.29 33.67
N ALA A 98 21.23 -20.61 32.63
CA ALA A 98 20.95 -21.71 31.73
C ALA A 98 20.53 -22.93 32.54
N ALA A 99 19.32 -23.41 32.31
CA ALA A 99 18.75 -24.53 33.01
C ALA A 99 19.68 -25.75 32.84
N ASP A 100 20.18 -26.22 33.98
CA ASP A 100 20.92 -27.45 34.25
C ASP A 100 20.90 -28.47 33.09
N ASP A 101 22.05 -28.63 32.42
CA ASP A 101 22.31 -29.72 31.47
C ASP A 101 22.40 -31.06 32.25
N ASP A 102 21.26 -31.64 32.67
CA ASP A 102 21.22 -33.04 33.12
C ASP A 102 21.25 -33.94 31.86
N PRO A 103 22.33 -34.70 31.59
CA PRO A 103 22.53 -35.40 30.33
C PRO A 103 21.69 -36.68 30.19
N ARG A 104 20.80 -36.99 31.14
CA ARG A 104 20.05 -38.24 31.14
C ARG A 104 18.84 -38.20 30.19
N PRO A 105 18.70 -39.18 29.27
CA PRO A 105 17.58 -39.24 28.35
C PRO A 105 16.24 -39.41 29.10
N PRO A 106 15.15 -38.85 28.58
CA PRO A 106 13.87 -38.68 29.29
C PRO A 106 13.16 -39.97 29.72
N ALA A 107 13.65 -41.15 29.33
CA ALA A 107 13.06 -42.45 29.63
C ALA A 107 13.41 -42.99 31.04
N GLU A 108 14.41 -42.44 31.73
CA GLU A 108 14.83 -42.90 33.06
C GLU A 108 14.36 -42.00 34.22
N ARG A 109 13.49 -41.03 33.94
CA ARG A 109 12.93 -40.19 35.00
C ARG A 109 11.74 -40.91 35.66
N PRO A 110 11.73 -41.11 36.99
CA PRO A 110 10.57 -41.70 37.64
C PRO A 110 9.38 -40.75 37.48
N LEU A 111 8.26 -41.27 36.97
CA LEU A 111 7.01 -40.52 36.93
C LEU A 111 6.46 -40.35 38.35
N PRO A 112 5.82 -39.21 38.67
CA PRO A 112 5.21 -38.96 39.97
C PRO A 112 4.05 -39.93 40.28
#